data_AF-A0A016CS29-F1
#
_entry.id   AF-A0A016CS29-F1
#
_cell.length_a   1.000
_cell.length_b   1.000
_cell.length_c   1.000
_cell.angle_alpha   90.00
_cell.angle_beta   90.00
_cell.angle_gamma   90.00
#
_symmetry.space_group_name_H-M   'P 1'
#
loop_
_entity.id
_entity.type
_entity.pdbx_description
1 polymer ?
#
loop_
_entity_poly.entity_id
_entity_poly.type
_entity_poly.pdbx_seq_one_letter_code
_entity_poly.pdbx_strand_id
1 'polypeptide(L)'
;MLLTLVLSLLTCVSCSEETLDYNNPDVDLFVRQLKAGNYNTKSPKGFIEVPKFTEKDIPTLLNYAEDLTLITSFPLPPVSAYYSGKVRLGECMLWVVETIRLGHYASFGCKMVRANAENYEGIYFLTDEELLDAAARYRRWWENRQYPRTAWTIDACFDEPLCGSGYRWW
;
A
#
# COMPACT_ATOMS: atom_id res chain seq x y z
N MET A 1 -9.65 -10.16 60.17
CA MET A 1 -10.92 -10.33 59.42
C MET A 1 -11.69 -9.03 59.58
N LEU A 2 -12.08 -8.25 58.59
CA LEU A 2 -12.28 -8.49 57.17
C LEU A 2 -12.40 -7.09 56.54
N LEU A 3 -11.41 -6.63 55.78
CA LEU A 3 -11.61 -5.78 54.59
C LEU A 3 -10.28 -5.66 53.83
N THR A 4 -9.71 -6.82 53.60
CA THR A 4 -8.85 -7.08 52.45
C THR A 4 -9.61 -6.76 51.17
N LEU A 5 -8.88 -6.21 50.18
CA LEU A 5 -9.23 -6.14 48.76
C LEU A 5 -10.36 -5.18 48.33
N VAL A 6 -10.04 -3.89 48.14
CA VAL A 6 -10.49 -3.17 46.94
C VAL A 6 -9.30 -2.36 46.39
N LEU A 7 -8.18 -3.06 46.18
CA LEU A 7 -7.14 -2.60 45.27
C LEU A 7 -7.32 -3.41 43.97
N SER A 8 -7.02 -2.79 42.84
CA SER A 8 -6.82 -3.41 41.53
C SER A 8 -8.03 -3.99 40.80
N LEU A 9 -8.79 -3.13 40.12
CA LEU A 9 -9.47 -3.46 38.86
C LEU A 9 -9.29 -2.35 37.80
N LEU A 10 -8.15 -1.64 37.81
CA LEU A 10 -7.62 -1.12 36.56
C LEU A 10 -7.08 -2.33 35.80
N THR A 11 -7.93 -2.94 35.00
CA THR A 11 -7.50 -3.88 33.97
C THR A 11 -6.64 -3.10 33.00
N CYS A 12 -5.33 -3.08 33.25
CA CYS A 12 -4.35 -2.79 32.22
C CYS A 12 -4.51 -3.89 31.17
N VAL A 13 -5.35 -3.63 30.16
CA VAL A 13 -5.26 -4.36 28.90
C VAL A 13 -3.87 -3.97 28.37
N SER A 14 -2.89 -4.82 28.68
CA SER A 14 -1.57 -4.73 28.09
C SER A 14 -1.79 -4.90 26.59
N CYS A 15 -1.86 -3.80 25.86
CA CYS A 15 -1.85 -3.80 24.41
C CYS A 15 -0.48 -4.35 24.01
N SER A 16 -0.36 -5.67 23.86
CA SER A 16 0.80 -6.25 23.23
C SER A 16 0.83 -5.72 21.80
N GLU A 17 1.80 -4.89 21.46
CA GLU A 17 2.00 -4.46 20.09
C GLU A 17 2.28 -5.69 19.24
N GLU A 18 1.34 -6.06 18.37
CA GLU A 18 1.55 -7.11 17.39
C GLU A 18 2.69 -6.72 16.46
N THR A 19 3.74 -7.54 16.43
CA THR A 19 4.88 -7.36 15.54
C THR A 19 4.54 -7.91 14.16
N LEU A 20 4.62 -7.08 13.13
CA LEU A 20 4.38 -7.52 11.75
C LEU A 20 5.58 -8.33 11.24
N ASP A 21 5.32 -9.53 10.73
CA ASP A 21 6.33 -10.37 10.07
C ASP A 21 6.67 -9.79 8.69
N TYR A 22 7.96 -9.53 8.46
CA TYR A 22 8.43 -9.00 7.19
C TYR A 22 8.30 -9.99 6.01
N ASN A 23 8.49 -11.30 6.24
CA ASN A 23 8.47 -12.30 5.16
C ASN A 23 7.11 -12.96 4.95
N ASN A 24 6.20 -12.84 5.92
CA ASN A 24 4.81 -13.29 5.82
C ASN A 24 3.86 -12.24 6.43
N PRO A 25 3.76 -11.07 5.79
CA PRO A 25 3.05 -9.93 6.37
C PRO A 25 1.54 -10.09 6.38
N ASP A 26 0.92 -9.54 7.42
CA ASP A 26 -0.53 -9.32 7.49
C ASP A 26 -0.85 -7.90 6.99
N VAL A 27 -1.68 -7.81 5.95
CA VAL A 27 -2.04 -6.54 5.30
C VAL A 27 -2.79 -5.60 6.26
N ASP A 28 -3.70 -6.14 7.06
CA ASP A 28 -4.54 -5.35 7.97
C ASP A 28 -3.71 -4.78 9.12
N LEU A 29 -2.80 -5.60 9.66
CA LEU A 29 -1.82 -5.17 10.66
C LEU A 29 -0.90 -4.08 10.10
N PHE A 30 -0.40 -4.25 8.88
CA PHE A 30 0.43 -3.25 8.20
C PHE A 30 -0.31 -1.92 8.05
N VAL A 31 -1.53 -1.94 7.50
CA VAL A 31 -2.37 -0.75 7.34
C VAL A 31 -2.66 -0.07 8.67
N ARG A 32 -3.00 -0.86 9.69
CA ARG A 32 -3.26 -0.34 11.04
C ARG A 32 -2.04 0.39 11.61
N GLN A 33 -0.85 -0.18 11.46
CA GLN A 33 0.40 0.43 11.92
C GLN A 33 0.78 1.69 11.12
N LEU A 34 0.54 1.71 9.80
CA LEU A 34 0.72 2.90 8.98
C LEU A 34 -0.21 4.04 9.43
N LYS A 35 -1.50 3.75 9.64
CA LYS A 35 -2.48 4.74 10.14
C LYS A 35 -2.13 5.24 11.54
N ALA A 36 -1.60 4.37 12.39
CA ALA A 36 -1.15 4.73 13.74
C ALA A 36 0.20 5.49 13.74
N GLY A 37 0.95 5.47 12.63
CA GLY A 37 2.27 6.10 12.52
C GLY A 37 3.37 5.38 13.32
N ASN A 38 3.16 4.12 13.69
CA ASN A 38 4.09 3.33 14.51
C ASN A 38 4.70 2.13 13.76
N TYR A 39 4.52 2.05 12.43
CA TYR A 39 5.18 1.03 11.61
C TYR A 39 6.70 1.11 11.75
N ASN A 40 7.34 -0.02 12.11
CA ASN A 40 8.79 -0.10 12.33
C ASN A 40 9.37 -1.49 12.00
N THR A 41 8.67 -2.31 11.22
CA THR A 41 9.18 -3.63 10.84
C THR A 41 10.42 -3.49 9.97
N LYS A 42 11.48 -4.18 10.38
CA LYS A 42 12.77 -4.17 9.69
C LYS A 42 12.94 -5.40 8.82
N SER A 43 13.51 -5.21 7.65
CA SER A 43 13.96 -6.32 6.81
C SER A 43 15.15 -7.05 7.43
N PRO A 44 15.54 -8.23 6.91
CA PRO A 44 16.75 -8.94 7.37
C PRO A 44 18.04 -8.09 7.26
N LYS A 45 18.03 -7.03 6.44
CA LYS A 45 19.14 -6.09 6.29
C LYS A 45 19.07 -4.91 7.27
N GLY A 46 18.04 -4.84 8.12
CA GLY A 46 17.86 -3.81 9.15
C GLY A 46 17.16 -2.54 8.67
N PHE A 47 16.71 -2.47 7.42
CA PHE A 47 16.00 -1.31 6.88
C PHE A 47 14.50 -1.37 7.17
N ILE A 48 13.89 -0.22 7.46
CA ILE A 48 12.44 -0.08 7.55
C ILE A 48 11.92 0.12 6.12
N GLU A 49 11.35 -0.93 5.55
CA GLU A 49 10.85 -0.94 4.18
C GLU A 49 9.51 -1.69 4.13
N VAL A 50 8.79 -1.58 3.01
CA VAL A 50 7.56 -2.37 2.77
C VAL A 50 7.89 -3.86 2.92
N PRO A 51 7.08 -4.63 3.68
CA PRO A 51 7.32 -6.06 3.86
C PRO A 51 7.06 -6.84 2.56
N LYS A 52 7.46 -8.11 2.52
CA LYS A 52 7.36 -8.97 1.33
C LYS A 52 5.94 -9.47 1.08
N PHE A 53 5.07 -8.56 0.66
CA PHE A 53 3.78 -8.92 0.10
C PHE A 53 3.94 -9.69 -1.21
N THR A 54 2.95 -10.54 -1.50
CA THR A 54 2.89 -11.43 -2.65
C THR A 54 1.58 -11.28 -3.39
N GLU A 55 1.41 -11.95 -4.53
CA GLU A 55 0.15 -11.92 -5.29
C GLU A 55 -1.08 -12.32 -4.44
N LYS A 56 -0.89 -13.15 -3.41
CA LYS A 56 -1.96 -13.58 -2.50
C LYS A 56 -2.55 -12.44 -1.68
N ASP A 57 -1.78 -11.38 -1.48
CA ASP A 57 -2.12 -10.24 -0.63
C ASP A 57 -2.85 -9.14 -1.43
N ILE A 58 -2.78 -9.18 -2.77
CA ILE A 58 -3.39 -8.19 -3.67
C ILE A 58 -4.89 -7.96 -3.37
N PRO A 59 -5.74 -9.00 -3.20
CA PRO A 59 -7.15 -8.77 -2.90
C PRO A 59 -7.37 -7.90 -1.66
N THR A 60 -6.63 -8.17 -0.58
CA THR A 60 -6.74 -7.42 0.67
C THR A 60 -6.16 -6.01 0.53
N LEU A 61 -5.03 -5.85 -0.16
CA LEU A 61 -4.45 -4.54 -0.46
C LEU A 61 -5.44 -3.66 -1.25
N LEU A 62 -6.16 -4.23 -2.22
CA LEU A 62 -7.16 -3.52 -3.03
C LEU A 62 -8.42 -3.10 -2.26
N ASN A 63 -8.71 -3.71 -1.10
CA ASN A 63 -9.76 -3.23 -0.21
C ASN A 63 -9.44 -1.85 0.37
N TYR A 64 -8.15 -1.50 0.45
CA TYR A 64 -7.68 -0.22 0.98
C TYR A 64 -7.33 0.79 -0.12
N ALA A 65 -7.45 0.45 -1.40
CA ALA A 65 -7.02 1.29 -2.53
C ALA A 65 -7.76 2.64 -2.65
N GLU A 66 -8.98 2.73 -2.12
CA GLU A 66 -9.78 3.97 -2.11
C GLU A 66 -9.65 4.76 -0.79
N ASP A 67 -8.79 4.32 0.13
CA ASP A 67 -8.62 4.99 1.41
C ASP A 67 -7.82 6.30 1.26
N LEU A 68 -8.51 7.43 1.29
CA LEU A 68 -7.93 8.76 1.17
C LEU A 68 -7.31 9.28 2.48
N THR A 69 -7.25 8.48 3.54
CA THR A 69 -6.60 8.87 4.81
C THR A 69 -5.15 9.25 4.55
N LEU A 70 -4.76 10.44 5.01
CA LEU A 70 -3.39 10.90 4.93
C LEU A 70 -2.55 10.26 6.03
N ILE A 71 -1.57 9.46 5.63
CA ILE A 71 -0.53 8.95 6.52
C ILE A 71 0.70 9.86 6.45
N THR A 72 1.42 9.97 7.56
CA THR A 72 2.56 10.90 7.71
C THR A 72 3.85 10.34 7.11
N SER A 73 3.97 9.02 6.98
CA SER A 73 5.11 8.34 6.40
C SER A 73 4.69 7.01 5.79
N PHE A 74 5.49 6.54 4.84
CA PHE A 74 5.39 5.22 4.24
C PHE A 74 6.82 4.66 4.10
N PRO A 75 7.06 3.36 4.34
CA PRO A 75 8.41 2.79 4.39
C PRO A 75 8.97 2.55 2.98
N LEU A 76 9.25 3.62 2.26
CA LEU A 76 9.86 3.61 0.94
C LEU A 76 11.32 3.11 1.01
N PRO A 77 11.85 2.52 -0.09
CA PRO A 77 13.26 2.14 -0.14
C PRO A 77 14.18 3.36 0.09
N PRO A 78 15.41 3.18 0.59
CA PRO A 78 16.28 4.29 1.00
C PRO A 78 16.51 5.38 -0.07
N VAL A 79 16.63 4.98 -1.34
CA VAL A 79 16.81 5.91 -2.47
C VAL A 79 15.62 6.84 -2.70
N SER A 80 14.46 6.47 -2.15
CA SER A 80 13.17 7.11 -2.29
C SER A 80 12.75 7.89 -1.05
N ALA A 81 13.57 7.89 0.02
CA ALA A 81 13.21 8.52 1.28
C ALA A 81 12.95 10.04 1.14
N TYR A 82 13.54 10.70 0.14
CA TYR A 82 13.27 12.11 -0.15
C TYR A 82 11.81 12.37 -0.56
N TYR A 83 11.14 11.38 -1.13
CA TYR A 83 9.73 11.45 -1.53
C TYR A 83 8.78 10.97 -0.42
N SER A 84 9.31 10.76 0.79
CA SER A 84 8.48 10.54 1.96
C SER A 84 7.79 11.84 2.38
N GLY A 85 6.49 11.76 2.64
CA GLY A 85 5.67 12.92 2.98
C GLY A 85 4.24 12.48 3.22
N LYS A 86 3.33 13.45 3.34
CA LYS A 86 1.90 13.15 3.47
C LYS A 86 1.41 12.48 2.19
N VAL A 87 1.03 11.22 2.30
CA VAL A 87 0.54 10.39 1.20
C VAL A 87 -0.81 9.80 1.58
N ARG A 88 -1.65 9.54 0.57
CA ARG A 88 -2.93 8.88 0.78
C ARG A 88 -2.66 7.39 0.92
N LEU A 89 -3.27 6.75 1.90
CA LEU A 89 -3.03 5.33 2.17
C LEU A 89 -3.31 4.48 0.92
N GLY A 90 -4.45 4.67 0.26
CA GLY A 90 -4.85 3.91 -0.92
C GLY A 90 -3.86 4.04 -2.08
N GLU A 91 -3.25 5.21 -2.25
CA GLU A 91 -2.19 5.44 -3.23
C GLU A 91 -0.97 4.56 -2.95
N CYS A 92 -0.56 4.46 -1.69
CA CYS A 92 0.51 3.55 -1.29
C CYS A 92 0.11 2.07 -1.42
N MET A 93 -1.15 1.70 -1.19
CA MET A 93 -1.60 0.32 -1.40
C MET A 93 -1.53 -0.06 -2.88
N LEU A 94 -1.94 0.84 -3.78
CA LEU A 94 -1.77 0.65 -5.22
C LEU A 94 -0.30 0.56 -5.62
N TRP A 95 0.59 1.35 -5.00
CA TRP A 95 2.04 1.26 -5.22
C TRP A 95 2.60 -0.12 -4.82
N VAL A 96 2.10 -0.71 -3.72
CA VAL A 96 2.47 -2.08 -3.31
C VAL A 96 1.95 -3.11 -4.32
N VAL A 97 0.68 -3.00 -4.72
CA VAL A 97 0.08 -3.90 -5.73
C VAL A 97 0.87 -3.85 -7.04
N GLU A 98 1.24 -2.66 -7.49
CA GLU A 98 2.04 -2.49 -8.69
C GLU A 98 3.45 -3.07 -8.53
N THR A 99 4.08 -2.87 -7.38
CA THR A 99 5.39 -3.44 -7.07
C THR A 99 5.36 -4.96 -7.13
N ILE A 100 4.28 -5.59 -6.66
CA ILE A 100 4.06 -7.04 -6.77
C ILE A 100 3.90 -7.44 -8.24
N ARG A 101 3.07 -6.71 -9.01
CA ARG A 101 2.83 -6.98 -10.45
C ARG A 101 4.12 -6.94 -11.27
N LEU A 102 4.95 -5.93 -11.03
CA LEU A 102 6.19 -5.69 -11.77
C LEU A 102 7.38 -6.53 -11.28
N GLY A 103 7.33 -7.03 -10.04
CA GLY A 103 8.46 -7.71 -9.39
C GLY A 103 9.62 -6.78 -9.01
N HIS A 104 9.41 -5.46 -9.09
CA HIS A 104 10.34 -4.40 -8.68
C HIS A 104 9.54 -3.15 -8.31
N TYR A 105 10.18 -2.17 -7.66
CA TYR A 105 9.50 -0.96 -7.19
C TYR A 105 8.80 -0.23 -8.33
N ALA A 106 7.53 0.08 -8.13
CA ALA A 106 6.67 0.73 -9.12
C ALA A 106 7.18 2.13 -9.54
N SER A 107 7.73 2.87 -8.58
CA SER A 107 8.27 4.22 -8.77
C SER A 107 9.11 4.62 -7.56
N PHE A 108 9.65 5.84 -7.58
CA PHE A 108 10.34 6.42 -6.43
C PHE A 108 9.43 6.76 -5.24
N GLY A 109 8.10 6.69 -5.32
CA GLY A 109 7.24 6.96 -4.18
C GLY A 109 5.77 6.68 -4.47
N CYS A 110 4.92 6.72 -3.43
CA CYS A 110 3.52 6.36 -3.59
C CYS A 110 2.70 7.30 -4.48
N LYS A 111 3.22 8.45 -4.95
CA LYS A 111 2.41 9.40 -5.72
C LYS A 111 2.30 8.94 -7.16
N MET A 112 1.08 8.73 -7.62
CA MET A 112 0.82 8.50 -9.04
C MET A 112 0.78 9.85 -9.76
N VAL A 113 1.27 9.87 -11.00
CA VAL A 113 1.31 11.09 -11.83
C VAL A 113 0.43 10.92 -13.07
N ARG A 114 0.03 12.05 -13.65
CA ARG A 114 -0.50 12.06 -15.02
C ARG A 114 0.57 11.62 -16.01
N ALA A 115 0.16 10.95 -17.08
CA ALA A 115 1.07 10.34 -18.07
C ALA A 115 1.97 11.37 -18.76
N ASN A 116 1.49 12.60 -18.93
CA ASN A 116 2.22 13.72 -19.50
C ASN A 116 3.13 14.45 -18.50
N ALA A 117 3.32 13.93 -17.29
CA ALA A 117 4.21 14.53 -16.31
C ALA A 117 5.66 14.52 -16.81
N GLU A 118 6.32 15.67 -16.69
CA GLU A 118 7.73 15.88 -17.06
C GLU A 118 8.70 15.69 -15.87
N ASN A 119 8.19 15.72 -14.65
CA ASN A 119 8.93 15.47 -13.41
C ASN A 119 8.01 14.89 -12.31
N TYR A 120 8.60 14.48 -11.17
CA TYR A 120 7.87 13.98 -10.01
C TYR A 120 7.54 15.09 -9.02
N GLU A 121 6.65 16.00 -9.41
CA GLU A 121 6.25 17.16 -8.61
C GLU A 121 4.75 17.20 -8.33
N GLY A 122 4.39 17.93 -7.27
CA GLY A 122 3.03 18.06 -6.77
C GLY A 122 1.99 18.50 -7.81
N ILE A 123 2.41 19.27 -8.83
CA ILE A 123 1.54 19.74 -9.91
C ILE A 123 1.05 18.62 -10.83
N TYR A 124 1.76 17.49 -10.85
CA TYR A 124 1.44 16.33 -11.69
C TYR A 124 0.77 15.20 -10.92
N PHE A 125 0.71 15.28 -9.58
CA PHE A 125 0.10 14.25 -8.75
C PHE A 125 -1.41 14.20 -8.97
N LEU A 126 -1.96 12.99 -8.96
CA LEU A 126 -3.39 12.77 -9.16
C LEU A 126 -4.22 13.43 -8.05
N THR A 127 -5.38 13.98 -8.42
CA THR A 127 -6.41 14.39 -7.46
C THR A 127 -7.03 13.18 -6.75
N ASP A 128 -7.91 13.40 -5.77
CA ASP A 128 -8.63 12.31 -5.11
C ASP A 128 -9.54 11.56 -6.08
N GLU A 129 -10.25 12.27 -6.97
CA GLU A 129 -11.09 11.66 -7.99
C GLU A 129 -10.27 10.82 -8.98
N GLU A 130 -9.13 11.32 -9.44
CA GLU A 130 -8.22 10.58 -10.34
C GLU A 130 -7.63 9.34 -9.66
N LEU A 131 -7.33 9.42 -8.36
CA LEU A 131 -6.88 8.26 -7.58
C LEU A 131 -7.98 7.20 -7.45
N LEU A 132 -9.22 7.60 -7.19
CA LEU A 132 -10.35 6.65 -7.12
C LEU A 132 -10.60 5.97 -8.49
N ASP A 133 -10.46 6.70 -9.61
CA ASP A 133 -10.50 6.11 -10.94
C ASP A 133 -9.37 5.08 -11.14
N ALA A 134 -8.14 5.41 -10.74
CA ALA A 134 -7.02 4.47 -10.77
C ALA A 134 -7.31 3.22 -9.91
N ALA A 135 -7.83 3.38 -8.69
CA ALA A 135 -8.21 2.27 -7.83
C ALA A 135 -9.24 1.34 -8.47
N ALA A 136 -10.28 1.90 -9.11
CA ALA A 136 -11.28 1.13 -9.84
C ALA A 136 -10.67 0.31 -10.99
N ARG A 137 -9.69 0.87 -11.71
CA ARG A 137 -8.97 0.16 -12.78
C ARG A 137 -8.14 -1.00 -12.26
N TYR A 138 -7.43 -0.82 -11.16
CA TYR A 138 -6.68 -1.90 -10.52
C TYR A 138 -7.59 -3.04 -10.05
N ARG A 139 -8.77 -2.74 -9.49
CA ARG A 139 -9.75 -3.78 -9.13
C ARG A 139 -10.22 -4.55 -10.36
N ARG A 140 -10.61 -3.84 -11.41
CA ARG A 140 -11.04 -4.45 -12.68
C ARG A 140 -9.93 -5.31 -13.30
N TRP A 141 -8.69 -4.85 -13.28
CA TRP A 141 -7.54 -5.63 -13.75
C TRP A 141 -7.40 -6.93 -12.95
N TRP A 142 -7.44 -6.86 -11.61
CA TRP A 142 -7.29 -8.03 -10.76
C TRP A 142 -8.42 -9.06 -10.95
N GLU A 143 -9.66 -8.60 -11.03
CA GLU A 143 -10.83 -9.45 -11.29
C GLU A 143 -10.73 -10.16 -12.64
N ASN A 144 -10.27 -9.47 -13.68
CA ASN A 144 -10.14 -10.04 -15.02
C ASN A 144 -8.93 -10.98 -15.17
N ARG A 145 -7.88 -10.81 -14.36
CA ARG A 145 -6.68 -11.68 -14.36
C ARG A 145 -6.98 -13.09 -13.87
N GLN A 146 -8.10 -13.31 -13.16
CA GLN A 146 -8.52 -14.63 -12.69
C GLN A 146 -9.00 -15.56 -13.82
N TYR A 147 -9.24 -15.04 -15.02
CA TYR A 147 -9.68 -15.86 -16.16
C TYR A 147 -8.48 -16.41 -16.96
N PRO A 148 -8.54 -17.68 -17.42
CA PRO A 148 -7.46 -18.28 -18.21
C PRO A 148 -7.16 -17.46 -19.47
N ARG A 149 -5.87 -17.21 -19.74
CA ARG A 149 -5.46 -16.60 -21.02
C ARG A 149 -5.84 -17.53 -22.16
N THR A 150 -6.58 -17.02 -23.14
CA THR A 150 -6.77 -17.72 -24.42
C THR A 150 -5.80 -17.14 -25.45
N ALA A 151 -5.50 -17.91 -26.50
CA ALA A 151 -4.64 -17.46 -27.61
C ALA A 151 -5.18 -16.20 -28.35
N TRP A 152 -6.43 -15.81 -28.09
CA TRP A 152 -7.11 -14.66 -28.70
C TRP A 152 -7.02 -13.38 -27.86
N THR A 153 -6.45 -13.44 -26.67
CA THR A 153 -6.27 -12.29 -25.76
C THR A 153 -4.95 -11.58 -26.10
N ILE A 154 -4.87 -10.95 -27.28
CA ILE A 154 -3.79 -10.04 -27.68
C ILE A 154 -4.18 -8.61 -27.31
N ASP A 155 -4.52 -8.39 -26.03
CA ASP A 155 -4.73 -7.03 -25.54
C ASP A 155 -3.43 -6.58 -24.87
N ALA A 156 -2.78 -5.58 -25.46
CA ALA A 156 -1.57 -4.97 -24.91
C ALA A 156 -1.82 -4.38 -23.50
N CYS A 157 -3.07 -4.06 -23.18
CA CYS A 157 -3.51 -3.57 -21.89
C CYS A 157 -3.88 -4.69 -20.90
N PHE A 158 -3.87 -5.97 -21.29
CA PHE A 158 -4.36 -7.08 -20.47
C PHE A 158 -3.71 -7.13 -19.08
N ASP A 159 -2.39 -6.89 -19.03
CA ASP A 159 -1.63 -6.92 -17.79
C ASP A 159 -1.19 -5.53 -17.32
N GLU A 160 -1.78 -4.46 -17.87
CA GLU A 160 -1.44 -3.08 -17.55
C GLU A 160 -2.69 -2.34 -17.02
N PRO A 161 -2.88 -2.24 -15.68
CA PRO A 161 -4.09 -1.66 -15.09
C PRO A 161 -4.31 -0.19 -15.46
N LEU A 162 -3.25 0.57 -15.75
CA LEU A 162 -3.33 1.99 -16.09
C LEU A 162 -3.39 2.26 -17.60
N CYS A 163 -3.54 1.20 -18.41
CA CYS A 163 -3.55 1.35 -19.86
C CYS A 163 -4.66 2.31 -20.31
N GLY A 164 -4.29 3.34 -21.07
CA GLY A 164 -5.21 4.36 -21.58
C GLY A 164 -5.86 5.25 -20.52
N SER A 165 -5.45 5.18 -19.25
CA SER A 165 -6.01 6.05 -18.20
C SER A 165 -5.44 7.47 -18.22
N GLY A 166 -4.27 7.64 -18.85
CA GLY A 166 -3.50 8.88 -18.75
C GLY A 166 -2.83 9.03 -17.38
N TYR A 167 -2.63 7.94 -16.63
CA TYR A 167 -1.87 7.90 -15.39
C TYR A 167 -0.66 6.97 -15.54
N ARG A 168 0.37 7.19 -14.72
CA ARG A 168 1.51 6.28 -14.65
C ARG A 168 2.19 6.37 -13.28
N TRP A 169 2.96 5.35 -13.00
CA TRP A 169 4.02 5.41 -12.00
C TRP A 169 5.24 6.12 -12.60
N TRP A 170 5.93 6.91 -11.78
CA TRP A 170 7.04 7.77 -12.20
C TRP A 170 8.35 7.02 -12.36
#